data_AF-A0A094AQE8-F1
#
_entry.id   AF-A0A094AQE8-F1
#
_cell.length_a   1.000
_cell.length_b   1.000
_cell.length_c   1.000
_cell.angle_alpha   90.00
_cell.angle_beta   90.00
_cell.angle_gamma   90.00
#
_symmetry.space_group_name_H-M   'P 1'
#
loop_
_entity.id
_entity.type
_entity.pdbx_description
1 polymer ?
#
loop_
_entity_poly.entity_id
_entity_poly.type
_entity_poly.pdbx_seq_one_letter_code
_entity_poly.pdbx_strand_id
1 'polypeptide(L)'
;MISGSDIPGGVAVVAIGLVSAWLIQRAVTGLFNLFFHPLAAFPGPTAAAFTAWYKTYQELFLGRSWIDVLHELHTKYGTEWLHFSDPAAYSEIYNNNNRWDKEEDLYHSFGEDRSSFGFLTYTESKQRKDIMAPLFSHRAICELQGLVQSNVDRLCKILAINNAAGKSSDLFFGLRCFTMDTITYFCFAKSVDALAEPDFKAPIIEAMEASLPAFVLFKHFSLIRKTVFGMPPWLSILTSPQTAGLIRLQQLLGAQVNEVVKNPDALKDSPHRIIYHELLSTKANKGEPLPSAVSLYEEAQALMFGGGDTTGNNLMLGTFHLLGSPGYVDRLKEELYNAWPILNEPPKFEDLEKLPFLTAVIKETLRISPGVASPLLRVIPATGATVTGAYIPPHTIVGMSGTFVHNSKAIFKNPERFDPERWLQKDSATLEKWLVAFSKGPRMCMGQNLANCEMYLAFAALFRRFDMELDETSVDDLTWRECFLPHFQGRHLQAFCRPVAN
;
A
#
# COMPACT_ATOMS: atom_id res chain seq x y z
N MET A 1 10.25 -35.99 -44.05
CA MET A 1 8.84 -35.78 -44.44
C MET A 1 7.97 -36.61 -43.52
N ILE A 2 7.42 -35.99 -42.47
CA ILE A 2 6.43 -36.62 -41.59
C ILE A 2 5.12 -35.91 -41.91
N SER A 3 4.18 -36.65 -42.49
CA SER A 3 2.87 -36.14 -42.93
C SER A 3 1.99 -35.83 -41.72
N GLY A 4 1.29 -34.71 -41.81
CA GLY A 4 0.35 -34.23 -40.79
C GLY A 4 -0.71 -35.26 -40.45
N SER A 5 -0.95 -35.42 -39.16
CA SER A 5 -2.07 -36.17 -38.59
C SER A 5 -3.38 -35.43 -38.86
N ASP A 6 -4.26 -36.03 -39.64
CA ASP A 6 -5.64 -35.58 -39.82
C ASP A 6 -6.40 -35.64 -38.49
N ILE A 7 -6.81 -34.49 -37.98
CA ILE A 7 -7.74 -34.41 -36.85
C ILE A 7 -9.06 -35.05 -37.31
N PRO A 8 -9.64 -36.03 -36.60
CA PRO A 8 -10.87 -36.69 -37.03
C PRO A 8 -11.99 -35.65 -37.19
N GLY A 9 -12.66 -35.61 -38.34
CA GLY A 9 -13.67 -34.58 -38.67
C GLY A 9 -14.78 -34.39 -37.62
N GLY A 10 -15.11 -35.44 -36.85
CA GLY A 10 -16.04 -35.34 -35.72
C GLY A 10 -15.55 -34.48 -34.56
N VAL A 11 -14.24 -34.49 -34.26
CA VAL A 11 -13.64 -33.65 -33.20
C VAL A 11 -13.67 -32.18 -33.60
N ALA A 12 -13.39 -31.88 -34.86
CA ALA A 12 -13.47 -30.52 -35.39
C ALA A 12 -14.90 -29.96 -35.34
N VAL A 13 -15.91 -30.75 -35.72
CA VAL A 13 -17.32 -30.34 -35.68
C VAL A 13 -17.79 -30.09 -34.24
N VAL A 14 -17.42 -30.96 -33.29
CA VAL A 14 -17.75 -30.75 -31.87
C VAL A 14 -17.07 -29.50 -31.33
N ALA A 15 -15.79 -29.29 -31.64
CA ALA A 15 -15.05 -28.09 -31.20
C ALA A 15 -15.68 -26.80 -31.76
N ILE A 16 -16.03 -26.78 -33.05
CA ILE A 16 -16.71 -25.65 -33.67
C ILE A 16 -18.07 -25.40 -33.00
N GLY A 17 -18.86 -26.45 -32.77
CA GLY A 17 -20.15 -26.34 -32.09
C GLY A 17 -20.05 -25.74 -30.69
N LEU A 18 -19.05 -26.17 -29.90
CA LEU A 18 -18.79 -25.63 -28.57
C LEU A 18 -18.37 -24.16 -28.60
N VAL A 19 -17.48 -23.78 -29.52
CA VAL A 19 -17.05 -22.38 -29.69
C VAL A 19 -18.21 -21.50 -30.14
N SER A 20 -19.02 -21.95 -31.09
CA SER A 20 -20.22 -21.23 -31.53
C SER A 20 -21.24 -21.06 -30.40
N ALA A 21 -21.53 -22.11 -29.63
CA ALA A 21 -22.43 -22.02 -28.49
C ALA A 21 -21.91 -21.02 -27.43
N TRP A 22 -20.61 -21.05 -27.14
CA TRP A 22 -19.97 -20.09 -26.23
C TRP A 22 -20.07 -18.65 -26.74
N LEU A 23 -19.79 -18.41 -28.03
CA LEU A 23 -19.92 -17.07 -28.63
C LEU A 23 -21.36 -16.56 -28.58
N ILE A 24 -22.34 -17.42 -28.89
CA ILE A 24 -23.77 -17.08 -28.80
C ILE A 24 -24.14 -16.73 -27.36
N GLN A 25 -23.73 -17.55 -26.39
CA GLN A 25 -23.97 -17.28 -24.97
C GLN A 25 -23.40 -15.91 -24.58
N ARG A 26 -22.16 -15.59 -24.97
CA ARG A 26 -21.53 -14.29 -24.67
C ARG A 26 -22.26 -13.13 -25.34
N ALA A 27 -22.72 -13.29 -26.57
CA ALA A 27 -23.51 -12.29 -27.27
C ALA A 27 -24.85 -12.04 -26.55
N VAL A 28 -25.58 -13.10 -26.18
CA VAL A 28 -26.85 -13.00 -25.45
C VAL A 28 -26.66 -12.34 -24.09
N THR A 29 -25.66 -12.78 -23.30
CA THR A 29 -25.36 -12.16 -22.00
C THR A 29 -24.96 -10.71 -22.16
N GLY A 30 -24.13 -10.36 -23.16
CA GLY A 30 -23.72 -8.98 -23.36
C GLY A 30 -24.87 -8.06 -23.79
N LEU A 31 -25.76 -8.53 -24.68
CA LEU A 31 -26.98 -7.78 -25.02
C LEU A 31 -27.90 -7.64 -23.82
N PHE A 32 -28.05 -8.68 -22.99
CA PHE A 32 -28.79 -8.58 -21.74
C PHE A 32 -28.19 -7.53 -20.79
N ASN A 33 -26.86 -7.54 -20.63
CA ASN A 33 -26.13 -6.59 -19.79
C ASN A 33 -26.29 -5.14 -20.26
N LEU A 34 -26.35 -4.90 -21.57
CA LEU A 34 -26.49 -3.56 -22.14
C LEU A 34 -27.90 -2.99 -22.04
N PHE A 35 -28.94 -3.82 -22.11
CA PHE A 35 -30.31 -3.33 -22.28
C PHE A 35 -31.26 -3.68 -21.13
N PHE A 36 -31.00 -4.74 -20.38
CA PHE A 36 -31.96 -5.31 -19.43
C PHE A 36 -31.39 -5.53 -18.02
N HIS A 37 -30.07 -5.61 -17.87
CA HIS A 37 -29.46 -5.78 -16.55
C HIS A 37 -29.69 -4.52 -15.69
N PRO A 38 -29.84 -4.64 -14.36
CA PRO A 38 -30.01 -3.48 -13.48
C PRO A 38 -28.91 -2.42 -13.59
N LEU A 39 -27.72 -2.83 -14.04
CA LEU A 39 -26.58 -1.93 -14.28
C LEU A 39 -26.58 -1.27 -15.66
N ALA A 40 -27.52 -1.59 -16.55
CA ALA A 40 -27.64 -0.97 -17.87
C ALA A 40 -27.92 0.54 -17.81
N ALA A 41 -28.43 1.02 -16.68
CA ALA A 41 -28.61 2.45 -16.41
C ALA A 41 -27.29 3.21 -16.25
N PHE A 42 -26.20 2.51 -15.92
CA PHE A 42 -24.88 3.11 -15.79
C PHE A 42 -24.13 2.95 -17.11
N PRO A 43 -23.76 4.05 -17.78
CA PRO A 43 -22.96 3.96 -18.99
C PRO A 43 -21.60 3.30 -18.69
N GLY A 44 -21.05 2.62 -19.71
CA GLY A 44 -19.89 1.74 -19.59
C GLY A 44 -19.18 1.50 -20.93
N PRO A 45 -17.94 0.99 -20.95
CA PRO A 45 -17.37 0.41 -22.16
C PRO A 45 -18.24 -0.75 -22.64
N THR A 46 -18.71 -0.70 -23.89
CA THR A 46 -19.56 -1.76 -24.46
C THR A 46 -18.88 -3.13 -24.37
N ALA A 47 -17.56 -3.20 -24.58
CA ALA A 47 -16.79 -4.44 -24.44
C ALA A 47 -16.90 -5.07 -23.04
N ALA A 48 -16.99 -4.26 -21.97
CA ALA A 48 -17.11 -4.75 -20.60
C ALA A 48 -18.48 -5.40 -20.34
N ALA A 49 -19.51 -5.10 -21.12
CA ALA A 49 -20.80 -5.78 -21.03
C ALA A 49 -20.76 -7.20 -21.60
N PHE A 50 -19.94 -7.45 -22.63
CA PHE A 50 -19.82 -8.75 -23.29
C PHE A 50 -18.77 -9.67 -22.65
N THR A 51 -17.80 -9.12 -21.91
CA THR A 51 -16.73 -9.92 -21.32
C THR A 51 -16.14 -9.31 -20.05
N ALA A 52 -15.86 -10.17 -19.07
CA ALA A 52 -15.09 -9.82 -17.88
C ALA A 52 -13.60 -9.53 -18.21
N TRP A 53 -13.13 -9.94 -19.38
CA TRP A 53 -11.75 -9.77 -19.81
C TRP A 53 -11.37 -8.34 -20.18
N TYR A 54 -12.31 -7.38 -20.18
CA TYR A 54 -11.99 -5.99 -20.52
C TYR A 54 -10.88 -5.44 -19.63
N LYS A 55 -11.03 -5.56 -18.29
CA LYS A 55 -10.02 -5.09 -17.34
C LYS A 55 -8.71 -5.88 -17.47
N THR A 56 -8.81 -7.21 -17.57
CA THR A 56 -7.66 -8.11 -17.76
C THR A 56 -6.86 -7.76 -19.01
N TYR A 57 -7.53 -7.44 -20.12
CA TYR A 57 -6.91 -7.02 -21.37
C TYR A 57 -6.12 -5.72 -21.20
N GLN A 58 -6.72 -4.71 -20.56
CA GLN A 58 -6.06 -3.43 -20.31
C GLN A 58 -4.81 -3.60 -19.44
N GLU A 59 -4.91 -4.35 -18.34
CA GLU A 59 -3.84 -4.43 -17.35
C GLU A 59 -2.73 -5.43 -17.74
N LEU A 60 -3.08 -6.60 -18.28
CA LEU A 60 -2.09 -7.66 -18.56
C LEU A 60 -1.58 -7.65 -20.00
N PHE A 61 -2.45 -7.39 -20.98
CA PHE A 61 -2.06 -7.47 -22.39
C PHE A 61 -1.57 -6.12 -22.93
N LEU A 62 -2.20 -5.02 -22.52
CA LEU A 62 -1.73 -3.67 -22.87
C LEU A 62 -0.78 -3.08 -21.84
N GLY A 63 -0.63 -3.71 -20.67
CA GLY A 63 0.30 -3.27 -19.63
C GLY A 63 -0.07 -1.95 -18.94
N ARG A 64 -1.33 -1.50 -19.06
CA ARG A 64 -1.77 -0.19 -18.57
C ARG A 64 -2.09 -0.22 -17.07
N SER A 65 -1.88 0.89 -16.37
CA SER A 65 -2.45 1.09 -15.03
C SER A 65 -3.96 1.26 -15.14
N TRP A 66 -4.72 0.63 -14.25
CA TRP A 66 -6.17 0.73 -14.27
C TRP A 66 -6.64 2.14 -13.92
N ILE A 67 -5.92 2.86 -13.05
CA ILE A 67 -6.18 4.24 -12.68
C ILE A 67 -6.16 5.17 -13.90
N ASP A 68 -5.21 4.98 -14.83
CA ASP A 68 -5.12 5.76 -16.07
C ASP A 68 -6.30 5.45 -17.00
N VAL A 69 -6.66 4.16 -17.11
CA VAL A 69 -7.85 3.74 -17.85
C VAL A 69 -9.10 4.38 -17.24
N LEU A 70 -9.21 4.43 -15.92
CA LEU A 70 -10.33 5.04 -15.21
C LEU A 70 -10.39 6.55 -15.44
N HIS A 71 -9.26 7.26 -15.50
CA HIS A 71 -9.22 8.68 -15.86
C HIS A 71 -9.77 8.94 -17.28
N GLU A 72 -9.40 8.11 -18.26
CA GLU A 72 -9.94 8.20 -19.62
C GLU A 72 -11.44 7.87 -19.65
N LEU A 73 -11.83 6.84 -18.89
CA LEU A 73 -13.23 6.44 -18.78
C LEU A 73 -14.08 7.48 -18.05
N HIS A 74 -13.57 8.26 -17.10
CA HIS A 74 -14.35 9.37 -16.55
C HIS A 74 -14.48 10.52 -17.55
N THR A 75 -13.44 10.77 -18.34
CA THR A 75 -13.44 11.84 -19.34
C THR A 75 -14.47 11.59 -20.45
N LYS A 76 -14.61 10.35 -20.91
CA LYS A 76 -15.46 10.00 -22.06
C LYS A 76 -16.98 10.11 -21.78
N TYR A 77 -17.36 10.18 -20.52
CA TYR A 77 -18.44 9.31 -20.07
C TYR A 77 -19.10 9.90 -18.83
N GLY A 78 -18.34 10.58 -17.96
CA GLY A 78 -18.85 11.46 -16.90
C GLY A 78 -18.87 10.80 -15.51
N THR A 79 -19.75 11.30 -14.64
CA THR A 79 -19.84 10.92 -13.22
C THR A 79 -20.98 9.95 -12.89
N GLU A 80 -21.87 9.68 -13.84
CA GLU A 80 -23.02 8.75 -13.73
C GLU A 80 -22.62 7.24 -13.83
N TRP A 81 -21.48 6.83 -13.26
CA TRP A 81 -20.84 5.52 -13.51
C TRP A 81 -20.70 4.70 -12.21
N LEU A 82 -20.50 3.38 -12.34
CA LEU A 82 -20.18 2.51 -11.19
C LEU A 82 -18.76 2.69 -10.65
N HIS A 83 -17.93 3.45 -11.37
CA HIS A 83 -16.65 3.91 -10.90
C HIS A 83 -16.74 5.43 -10.65
N PHE A 84 -16.16 5.89 -9.55
CA PHE A 84 -16.38 7.26 -9.06
C PHE A 84 -15.11 8.12 -9.17
N SER A 85 -15.28 9.35 -9.65
CA SER A 85 -14.28 10.43 -9.58
C SER A 85 -14.70 11.58 -8.68
N ASP A 86 -15.98 11.71 -8.35
CA ASP A 86 -16.47 12.73 -7.43
C ASP A 86 -16.00 12.41 -6.01
N PRO A 87 -15.23 13.30 -5.36
CA PRO A 87 -14.81 13.08 -3.98
C PRO A 87 -15.95 12.81 -3.00
N ALA A 88 -17.16 13.34 -3.23
CA ALA A 88 -18.32 13.06 -2.38
C ALA A 88 -18.60 11.55 -2.27
N ALA A 89 -18.48 10.81 -3.39
CA ALA A 89 -18.62 9.35 -3.41
C ALA A 89 -17.63 8.66 -2.47
N TYR A 90 -16.40 9.17 -2.33
CA TYR A 90 -15.42 8.59 -1.40
C TYR A 90 -15.94 8.61 0.03
N SER A 91 -16.51 9.73 0.48
CA SER A 91 -17.04 9.83 1.85
C SER A 91 -18.37 9.08 2.03
N GLU A 92 -19.11 8.82 0.95
CA GLU A 92 -20.32 8.00 1.00
C GLU A 92 -20.03 6.49 0.99
N ILE A 93 -18.97 6.05 0.30
CA ILE A 93 -18.52 4.65 0.28
C ILE A 93 -17.75 4.32 1.57
N TYR A 94 -16.79 5.17 1.94
CA TYR A 94 -15.89 4.96 3.07
C TYR A 94 -16.25 5.87 4.24
N ASN A 95 -17.15 5.41 5.11
CA ASN A 95 -17.53 6.12 6.33
C ASN A 95 -17.75 5.20 7.53
N ASN A 96 -18.02 5.81 8.69
CA ASN A 96 -18.21 5.13 9.96
C ASN A 96 -19.53 4.36 10.08
N ASN A 97 -20.46 4.47 9.14
CA ASN A 97 -21.75 3.78 9.15
C ASN A 97 -21.76 2.55 8.23
N ASN A 98 -21.02 2.61 7.13
CA ASN A 98 -20.95 1.49 6.19
C ASN A 98 -20.19 0.31 6.80
N ARG A 99 -20.79 -0.88 6.65
CA ARG A 99 -20.26 -2.17 7.09
C ARG A 99 -20.10 -3.11 5.91
N TRP A 100 -19.66 -2.54 4.79
CA TRP A 100 -19.57 -3.26 3.52
C TRP A 100 -18.35 -4.17 3.51
N ASP A 101 -18.52 -5.31 2.84
CA ASP A 101 -17.49 -6.30 2.69
C ASP A 101 -16.52 -5.92 1.57
N LYS A 102 -15.33 -6.51 1.62
CA LYS A 102 -14.29 -6.33 0.61
C LYS A 102 -14.56 -7.24 -0.58
N GLU A 103 -14.11 -6.81 -1.75
CA GLU A 103 -14.19 -7.60 -2.98
C GLU A 103 -13.14 -8.73 -2.97
N GLU A 104 -13.54 -9.95 -3.33
CA GLU A 104 -12.73 -11.15 -3.13
C GLU A 104 -11.45 -11.15 -3.98
N ASP A 105 -11.55 -10.89 -5.28
CA ASP A 105 -10.44 -11.07 -6.23
C ASP A 105 -9.29 -10.11 -5.92
N LEU A 106 -9.59 -8.85 -5.57
CA LEU A 106 -8.58 -7.88 -5.16
C LEU A 106 -7.89 -8.32 -3.87
N TYR A 107 -8.64 -8.59 -2.80
CA TYR A 107 -8.05 -8.76 -1.47
C TYR A 107 -7.39 -10.13 -1.27
N HIS A 108 -7.91 -11.19 -1.90
CA HIS A 108 -7.25 -12.50 -1.89
C HIS A 108 -6.09 -12.60 -2.88
N SER A 109 -5.88 -11.61 -3.76
CA SER A 109 -4.72 -11.61 -4.66
C SER A 109 -3.37 -11.60 -3.92
N PHE A 110 -3.37 -11.13 -2.67
CA PHE A 110 -2.19 -11.01 -1.82
C PHE A 110 -1.80 -12.31 -1.12
N GLY A 111 -2.69 -13.31 -1.04
CA GLY A 111 -2.42 -14.58 -0.36
C GLY A 111 -2.35 -14.47 1.16
N GLU A 112 -3.05 -13.49 1.72
CA GLU A 112 -3.12 -13.21 3.16
C GLU A 112 -4.56 -13.33 3.67
N ASP A 113 -5.32 -14.28 3.11
CA ASP A 113 -6.77 -14.38 3.19
C ASP A 113 -7.31 -14.44 4.65
N ARG A 114 -6.49 -14.83 5.64
CA ARG A 114 -6.83 -14.93 7.08
C ARG A 114 -6.13 -13.88 7.95
N SER A 115 -5.72 -12.75 7.38
CA SER A 115 -5.18 -11.58 8.08
C SER A 115 -6.22 -10.48 8.25
N SER A 116 -5.93 -9.47 9.08
CA SER A 116 -6.76 -8.26 9.17
C SER A 116 -6.96 -7.53 7.83
N PHE A 117 -5.99 -7.66 6.91
CA PHE A 117 -6.06 -7.14 5.56
C PHE A 117 -6.87 -8.05 4.63
N GLY A 118 -6.71 -9.37 4.70
CA GLY A 118 -7.38 -10.33 3.82
C GLY A 118 -8.84 -10.63 4.18
N PHE A 119 -9.24 -10.53 5.46
CA PHE A 119 -10.61 -10.83 5.88
C PHE A 119 -11.64 -10.00 5.11
N LEU A 120 -12.47 -10.69 4.32
CA LEU A 120 -13.44 -10.06 3.45
C LEU A 120 -14.58 -9.43 4.22
N THR A 121 -15.10 -10.12 5.24
CA THR A 121 -16.27 -9.64 5.98
C THR A 121 -15.90 -8.55 6.98
N TYR A 122 -16.81 -7.59 7.18
CA TYR A 122 -16.61 -6.56 8.20
C TYR A 122 -16.40 -7.19 9.58
N THR A 123 -17.21 -8.18 9.94
CA THR A 123 -17.22 -8.81 11.26
C THR A 123 -15.87 -9.43 11.61
N GLU A 124 -15.30 -10.26 10.73
CA GLU A 124 -14.01 -10.91 10.96
C GLU A 124 -12.88 -9.88 11.09
N SER A 125 -12.84 -8.91 10.17
CA SER A 125 -11.80 -7.89 10.19
C SER A 125 -11.89 -6.98 11.42
N LYS A 126 -13.10 -6.66 11.87
CA LYS A 126 -13.31 -5.87 13.08
C LYS A 126 -12.81 -6.63 14.30
N GLN A 127 -13.19 -7.90 14.44
CA GLN A 127 -12.74 -8.71 15.57
C GLN A 127 -11.22 -8.76 15.63
N ARG A 128 -10.56 -9.00 14.49
CA ARG A 128 -9.09 -9.00 14.41
C ARG A 128 -8.49 -7.63 14.71
N LYS A 129 -9.05 -6.55 14.16
CA LYS A 129 -8.58 -5.18 14.40
C LYS A 129 -8.72 -4.77 15.86
N ASP A 130 -9.82 -5.12 16.53
CA ASP A 130 -10.03 -4.78 17.94
C ASP A 130 -8.96 -5.40 18.85
N ILE A 131 -8.45 -6.59 18.49
CA ILE A 131 -7.36 -7.28 19.22
C ILE A 131 -6.04 -6.52 19.06
N MET A 132 -5.71 -6.07 17.85
CA MET A 132 -4.40 -5.46 17.56
C MET A 132 -4.36 -3.95 17.76
N ALA A 133 -5.48 -3.24 17.66
CA ALA A 133 -5.57 -1.78 17.72
C ALA A 133 -4.85 -1.14 18.94
N PRO A 134 -4.84 -1.74 20.15
CA PRO A 134 -4.07 -1.18 21.27
C PRO A 134 -2.58 -1.00 20.99
N LEU A 135 -1.95 -1.92 20.21
CA LEU A 135 -0.53 -1.83 19.84
C LEU A 135 -0.25 -0.64 18.92
N PHE A 136 -1.21 -0.26 18.09
CA PHE A 136 -1.08 0.84 17.13
C PHE A 136 -1.70 2.16 17.62
N SER A 137 -2.07 2.23 18.90
CA SER A 137 -2.54 3.49 19.51
C SER A 137 -1.42 4.52 19.58
N HIS A 138 -1.76 5.81 19.48
CA HIS A 138 -0.76 6.90 19.57
C HIS A 138 0.13 6.75 20.81
N ARG A 139 -0.46 6.47 21.97
CA ARG A 139 0.26 6.19 23.22
C ARG A 139 1.28 5.04 23.07
N ALA A 140 0.88 3.90 22.52
CA ALA A 140 1.78 2.76 22.36
C ALA A 140 2.94 3.07 21.40
N ILE A 141 2.68 3.85 20.34
CA ILE A 141 3.71 4.32 19.42
C ILE A 141 4.67 5.29 20.12
N CYS A 142 4.18 6.24 20.93
CA CYS A 142 5.04 7.11 21.72
C CYS A 142 5.92 6.35 22.72
N GLU A 143 5.40 5.29 23.33
CA GLU A 143 6.18 4.42 24.24
C GLU A 143 7.31 3.66 23.50
N LEU A 144 7.12 3.34 22.21
CA LEU A 144 8.08 2.59 21.38
C LEU A 144 8.86 3.47 20.39
N GLN A 145 8.68 4.79 20.38
CA GLN A 145 9.29 5.70 19.41
C GLN A 145 10.84 5.61 19.38
N GLY A 146 11.47 5.21 20.51
CA GLY A 146 12.92 5.03 20.58
C GLY A 146 13.45 3.99 19.60
N LEU A 147 12.63 2.99 19.25
CA LEU A 147 12.92 2.04 18.18
C LEU A 147 13.04 2.74 16.82
N VAL A 148 12.03 3.55 16.49
CA VAL A 148 11.98 4.28 15.23
C VAL A 148 13.16 5.25 15.14
N GLN A 149 13.44 5.98 16.23
CA GLN A 149 14.60 6.87 16.34
C GLN A 149 15.92 6.12 16.11
N SER A 150 16.09 4.93 16.70
CA SER A 150 17.30 4.12 16.51
C SER A 150 17.52 3.73 15.04
N ASN A 151 16.46 3.35 14.32
CA ASN A 151 16.56 3.03 12.90
C ASN A 151 16.79 4.28 12.04
N VAL A 152 16.20 5.43 12.39
CA VAL A 152 16.51 6.72 11.75
C VAL A 152 17.98 7.10 11.95
N ASP A 153 18.53 6.90 13.15
CA ASP A 153 19.95 7.17 13.44
C ASP A 153 20.87 6.26 12.64
N ARG A 154 20.53 4.96 12.51
CA ARG A 154 21.24 4.01 11.63
C ARG A 154 21.21 4.47 10.17
N LEU A 155 20.04 4.85 9.66
CA LEU A 155 19.89 5.39 8.30
C LEU A 155 20.80 6.62 8.10
N CYS A 156 20.72 7.62 8.99
CA CYS A 156 21.55 8.83 8.92
C CYS A 156 23.05 8.49 8.92
N LYS A 157 23.47 7.54 9.76
CA LYS A 157 24.87 7.10 9.81
C LYS A 157 25.33 6.56 8.46
N ILE A 158 24.52 5.76 7.78
CA ILE A 158 24.86 5.20 6.47
C ILE A 158 24.91 6.29 5.40
N LEU A 159 23.97 7.24 5.42
CA LEU A 159 23.99 8.40 4.51
C LEU A 159 25.28 9.21 4.68
N ALA A 160 25.72 9.45 5.92
CA ALA A 160 26.97 10.14 6.19
C ALA A 160 28.21 9.35 5.70
N ILE A 161 28.20 8.01 5.82
CA ILE A 161 29.25 7.13 5.29
C ILE A 161 29.32 7.23 3.76
N ASN A 162 28.17 7.13 3.08
CA ASN A 162 28.10 7.24 1.61
C ASN A 162 28.61 8.59 1.13
N ASN A 163 28.20 9.68 1.81
CA ASN A 163 28.68 11.02 1.49
C ASN A 163 30.20 11.17 1.71
N ALA A 164 30.75 10.63 2.81
CA ALA A 164 32.19 10.64 3.05
C ALA A 164 32.98 9.85 1.98
N ALA A 165 32.34 8.86 1.35
CA ALA A 165 32.88 8.15 0.20
C ALA A 165 32.64 8.87 -1.15
N GLY A 166 32.07 10.09 -1.14
CA GLY A 166 31.76 10.87 -2.34
C GLY A 166 30.60 10.32 -3.18
N LYS A 167 29.73 9.48 -2.59
CA LYS A 167 28.61 8.84 -3.27
C LYS A 167 27.27 9.47 -2.90
N SER A 168 26.37 9.57 -3.87
CA SER A 168 24.95 9.75 -3.61
C SER A 168 24.36 8.48 -3.00
N SER A 169 23.20 8.61 -2.34
CA SER A 169 22.49 7.50 -1.72
C SER A 169 21.15 7.26 -2.41
N ASP A 170 20.82 5.98 -2.58
CA ASP A 170 19.53 5.53 -3.06
C ASP A 170 18.49 5.61 -1.93
N LEU A 171 17.76 6.71 -1.89
CA LEU A 171 16.79 6.96 -0.83
C LEU A 171 15.52 6.12 -1.01
N PHE A 172 15.25 5.59 -2.20
CA PHE A 172 14.14 4.67 -2.39
C PHE A 172 14.36 3.36 -1.63
N PHE A 173 15.52 2.74 -1.81
CA PHE A 173 15.86 1.55 -1.05
C PHE A 173 16.17 1.87 0.42
N GLY A 174 16.92 2.95 0.69
CA GLY A 174 17.31 3.29 2.07
C GLY A 174 16.13 3.57 3.00
N LEU A 175 15.12 4.30 2.52
CA LEU A 175 13.91 4.60 3.32
C LEU A 175 13.03 3.35 3.50
N ARG A 176 12.99 2.44 2.52
CA ARG A 176 12.30 1.14 2.65
C ARG A 176 13.03 0.17 3.57
N CYS A 177 14.36 0.17 3.60
CA CYS A 177 15.14 -0.56 4.60
C CYS A 177 14.83 -0.06 6.01
N PHE A 178 14.76 1.27 6.20
CA PHE A 178 14.41 1.89 7.48
C PHE A 178 13.02 1.46 7.98
N THR A 179 12.00 1.54 7.14
CA THR A 179 10.63 1.18 7.52
C THR A 179 10.47 -0.33 7.70
N MET A 180 11.18 -1.14 6.90
CA MET A 180 11.21 -2.60 7.06
C MET A 180 11.82 -3.01 8.40
N ASP A 181 12.97 -2.46 8.78
CA ASP A 181 13.59 -2.75 10.07
C ASP A 181 12.71 -2.28 11.23
N THR A 182 11.98 -1.17 11.04
CA THR A 182 11.05 -0.64 12.05
C THR A 182 9.83 -1.56 12.22
N ILE A 183 9.13 -1.91 11.15
CA ILE A 183 7.93 -2.75 11.24
C ILE A 183 8.24 -4.17 11.70
N THR A 184 9.36 -4.76 11.24
CA THR A 184 9.73 -6.12 11.64
C THR A 184 10.09 -6.18 13.12
N TYR A 185 10.87 -5.23 13.62
CA TYR A 185 11.18 -5.17 15.04
C TYR A 185 9.94 -4.83 15.87
N PHE A 186 9.12 -3.86 15.44
CA PHE A 186 7.89 -3.49 16.12
C PHE A 186 6.93 -4.69 16.25
N CYS A 187 6.66 -5.40 15.16
CA CYS A 187 5.70 -6.49 15.13
C CYS A 187 6.23 -7.82 15.65
N PHE A 188 7.55 -8.06 15.61
CA PHE A 188 8.13 -9.40 15.83
C PHE A 188 9.33 -9.42 16.78
N ALA A 189 9.78 -8.27 17.28
CA ALA A 189 10.99 -8.11 18.09
C ALA A 189 12.27 -8.65 17.44
N LYS A 190 12.25 -8.82 16.12
CA LYS A 190 13.38 -9.24 15.31
C LYS A 190 13.45 -8.32 14.10
N SER A 191 14.62 -7.72 13.89
CA SER A 191 14.90 -6.96 12.67
C SER A 191 15.42 -7.94 11.61
N VAL A 192 15.19 -7.61 10.33
CA VAL A 192 15.85 -8.26 9.19
C VAL A 192 17.20 -7.60 8.88
N ASP A 193 17.57 -6.55 9.62
CA ASP A 193 18.77 -5.74 9.46
C ASP A 193 18.98 -5.27 8.02
N ALA A 194 17.90 -4.86 7.36
CA ALA A 194 17.93 -4.36 5.98
C ALA A 194 18.84 -3.13 5.82
N LEU A 195 18.92 -2.26 6.84
CA LEU A 195 19.85 -1.13 6.83
C LEU A 195 21.32 -1.55 6.89
N ALA A 196 21.65 -2.77 7.34
CA ALA A 196 23.04 -3.21 7.41
C ALA A 196 23.62 -3.62 6.04
N GLU A 197 22.76 -3.81 5.04
CA GLU A 197 23.16 -4.28 3.72
C GLU A 197 23.82 -3.15 2.90
N PRO A 198 24.91 -3.46 2.16
CA PRO A 198 25.62 -2.47 1.34
C PRO A 198 24.70 -1.77 0.34
N ASP A 199 24.89 -0.46 0.17
CA ASP A 199 24.15 0.38 -0.78
C ASP A 199 22.60 0.23 -0.67
N PHE A 200 22.11 -0.13 0.52
CA PHE A 200 20.70 -0.44 0.80
C PHE A 200 20.09 -1.57 -0.05
N LYS A 201 20.92 -2.44 -0.64
CA LYS A 201 20.47 -3.59 -1.46
C LYS A 201 20.11 -4.79 -0.57
N ALA A 202 19.15 -4.58 0.31
CA ALA A 202 18.64 -5.62 1.17
C ALA A 202 17.83 -6.65 0.36
N PRO A 203 18.14 -7.97 0.45
CA PRO A 203 17.48 -8.99 -0.38
C PRO A 203 15.95 -9.01 -0.26
N ILE A 204 15.42 -8.65 0.92
CA ILE A 204 13.98 -8.57 1.13
C ILE A 204 13.35 -7.41 0.35
N ILE A 205 13.96 -6.22 0.37
CA ILE A 205 13.40 -5.03 -0.29
C ILE A 205 13.44 -5.22 -1.81
N GLU A 206 14.55 -5.75 -2.34
CA GLU A 206 14.65 -6.10 -3.76
C GLU A 206 13.63 -7.16 -4.17
N ALA A 207 13.42 -8.18 -3.34
CA ALA A 207 12.43 -9.22 -3.61
C ALA A 207 10.99 -8.68 -3.58
N MET A 208 10.68 -7.76 -2.66
CA MET A 208 9.38 -7.09 -2.61
C MET A 208 9.13 -6.29 -3.88
N GLU A 209 10.10 -5.48 -4.31
CA GLU A 209 10.00 -4.70 -5.55
C GLU A 209 9.79 -5.60 -6.77
N ALA A 210 10.60 -6.66 -6.90
CA ALA A 210 10.49 -7.61 -8.01
C ALA A 210 9.15 -8.37 -8.02
N SER A 211 8.51 -8.55 -6.86
CA SER A 211 7.25 -9.29 -6.74
C SER A 211 6.00 -8.45 -7.01
N LEU A 212 6.08 -7.12 -6.86
CA LEU A 212 4.92 -6.23 -6.88
C LEU A 212 4.09 -6.34 -8.18
N PRO A 213 4.67 -6.45 -9.39
CA PRO A 213 3.89 -6.65 -10.61
C PRO A 213 3.08 -7.96 -10.67
N ALA A 214 3.48 -8.99 -9.92
CA ALA A 214 2.80 -10.29 -9.92
C ALA A 214 1.37 -10.20 -9.36
N PHE A 215 1.09 -9.25 -8.46
CA PHE A 215 -0.27 -9.04 -7.93
C PHE A 215 -1.28 -8.65 -9.01
N VAL A 216 -0.82 -7.98 -10.09
CA VAL A 216 -1.66 -7.68 -11.25
C VAL A 216 -2.11 -8.96 -11.95
N LEU A 217 -1.26 -10.00 -11.99
CA LEU A 217 -1.64 -11.31 -12.53
C LEU A 217 -2.54 -12.08 -11.55
N PHE A 218 -2.19 -12.09 -10.27
CA PHE A 218 -2.87 -12.89 -9.25
C PHE A 218 -4.33 -12.49 -9.01
N LYS A 219 -4.65 -11.20 -9.15
CA LYS A 219 -6.05 -10.72 -9.08
C LYS A 219 -6.93 -11.22 -10.22
N HIS A 220 -6.35 -11.55 -11.39
CA HIS A 220 -7.11 -12.07 -12.54
C HIS A 220 -7.11 -13.60 -12.61
N PHE A 221 -6.12 -14.26 -11.98
CA PHE A 221 -5.93 -15.70 -12.08
C PHE A 221 -5.64 -16.34 -10.73
N SER A 222 -6.70 -16.61 -9.98
CA SER A 222 -6.61 -17.25 -8.65
C SER A 222 -5.96 -18.63 -8.68
N LEU A 223 -6.08 -19.40 -9.77
CA LEU A 223 -5.42 -20.69 -9.91
C LEU A 223 -3.89 -20.52 -10.00
N ILE A 224 -3.40 -19.58 -10.80
CA ILE A 224 -1.97 -19.28 -10.92
C ILE A 224 -1.43 -18.83 -9.56
N ARG A 225 -2.13 -17.92 -8.88
CA ARG A 225 -1.80 -17.49 -7.52
C ARG A 225 -1.66 -18.68 -6.56
N LYS A 226 -2.68 -19.55 -6.50
CA LYS A 226 -2.69 -20.74 -5.63
C LYS A 226 -1.53 -21.68 -5.95
N THR A 227 -1.21 -21.86 -7.23
CA THR A 227 -0.06 -22.65 -7.65
C THR A 227 1.24 -22.01 -7.14
N VAL A 228 1.43 -20.70 -7.33
CA VAL A 228 2.66 -20.00 -6.92
C VAL A 228 2.85 -20.03 -5.41
N PHE A 229 1.84 -19.66 -4.63
CA PHE A 229 1.93 -19.67 -3.16
C PHE A 229 1.95 -21.08 -2.54
N GLY A 230 1.52 -22.10 -3.30
CA GLY A 230 1.63 -23.50 -2.90
C GLY A 230 2.98 -24.15 -3.21
N MET A 231 3.89 -23.47 -3.93
CA MET A 231 5.18 -24.05 -4.31
C MET A 231 6.09 -24.26 -3.10
N PRO A 232 6.82 -25.39 -3.00
CA PRO A 232 7.87 -25.56 -2.01
C PRO A 232 8.95 -24.47 -2.15
N PRO A 233 9.51 -23.95 -1.03
CA PRO A 233 10.48 -22.86 -1.05
C PRO A 233 11.65 -23.02 -2.03
N TRP A 234 12.22 -24.24 -2.11
CA TRP A 234 13.34 -24.53 -3.01
C TRP A 234 12.97 -24.38 -4.49
N LEU A 235 11.73 -24.74 -4.86
CA LEU A 235 11.25 -24.64 -6.22
C LEU A 235 10.93 -23.18 -6.56
N SER A 236 10.32 -22.44 -5.63
CA SER A 236 10.07 -21.00 -5.79
C SER A 236 11.35 -20.23 -6.05
N ILE A 237 12.40 -20.48 -5.24
CA ILE A 237 13.73 -19.87 -5.41
C ILE A 237 14.37 -20.26 -6.75
N LEU A 238 14.19 -21.51 -7.19
CA LEU A 238 14.72 -21.96 -8.48
C LEU A 238 14.02 -21.26 -9.66
N THR A 239 12.70 -21.11 -9.61
CA THR A 239 11.91 -20.50 -10.69
C THR A 239 11.96 -18.98 -10.72
N SER A 240 12.20 -18.35 -9.57
CA SER A 240 12.23 -16.90 -9.41
C SER A 240 13.31 -16.51 -8.38
N PRO A 241 14.61 -16.56 -8.76
CA PRO A 241 15.70 -16.23 -7.85
C PRO A 241 15.61 -14.83 -7.24
N GLN A 242 15.04 -13.87 -7.96
CA GLN A 242 14.88 -12.48 -7.54
C GLN A 242 13.94 -12.34 -6.34
N THR A 243 13.01 -13.29 -6.14
CA THR A 243 12.10 -13.28 -4.98
C THR A 243 12.62 -14.11 -3.80
N ALA A 244 13.85 -14.61 -3.86
CA ALA A 244 14.41 -15.46 -2.80
C ALA A 244 14.46 -14.77 -1.43
N GLY A 245 14.65 -13.44 -1.38
CA GLY A 245 14.60 -12.67 -0.14
C GLY A 245 13.27 -12.79 0.59
N LEU A 246 12.15 -12.72 -0.16
CA LEU A 246 10.80 -12.96 0.38
C LEU A 246 10.68 -14.38 0.92
N ILE A 247 11.08 -15.39 0.15
CA ILE A 247 10.97 -16.79 0.58
C ILE A 247 11.75 -17.07 1.87
N ARG A 248 12.95 -16.50 2.01
CA ARG A 248 13.73 -16.62 3.26
C ARG A 248 13.03 -15.96 4.44
N LEU A 249 12.45 -14.78 4.24
CA LEU A 249 11.70 -14.10 5.30
C LEU A 249 10.43 -14.86 5.68
N GLN A 250 9.73 -15.45 4.71
CA GLN A 250 8.59 -16.33 4.97
C GLN A 250 8.99 -17.52 5.86
N GLN A 251 10.17 -18.11 5.63
CA GLN A 251 10.69 -19.17 6.50
C GLN A 251 11.01 -18.67 7.92
N LEU A 252 11.56 -17.46 8.06
CA LEU A 252 11.83 -16.84 9.36
C LEU A 252 10.54 -16.56 10.16
N LEU A 253 9.55 -15.93 9.52
CA LEU A 253 8.24 -15.69 10.12
C LEU A 253 7.54 -17.00 10.48
N GLY A 254 7.59 -18.00 9.60
CA GLY A 254 7.03 -19.32 9.86
C GLY A 254 7.70 -20.03 11.05
N ALA A 255 9.04 -19.95 11.16
CA ALA A 255 9.78 -20.49 12.29
C ALA A 255 9.38 -19.81 13.60
N GLN A 256 9.28 -18.47 13.59
CA GLN A 256 8.85 -17.72 14.76
C GLN A 256 7.42 -18.08 15.16
N VAL A 257 6.46 -18.08 14.24
CA VAL A 257 5.07 -18.48 14.52
C VAL A 257 5.02 -19.88 15.12
N ASN A 258 5.78 -20.83 14.58
CA ASN A 258 5.85 -22.19 15.12
C ASN A 258 6.41 -22.22 16.55
N GLU A 259 7.41 -21.39 16.84
CA GLU A 259 7.98 -21.24 18.19
C GLU A 259 6.92 -20.70 19.17
N VAL A 260 6.26 -19.58 18.83
CA VAL A 260 5.29 -18.95 19.73
C VAL A 260 4.04 -19.81 19.96
N VAL A 261 3.60 -20.55 18.94
CA VAL A 261 2.44 -21.45 19.06
C VAL A 261 2.78 -22.67 19.93
N LYS A 262 3.98 -23.23 19.82
CA LYS A 262 4.42 -24.38 20.62
C LYS A 262 4.79 -23.99 22.05
N ASN A 263 5.40 -22.83 22.22
CA ASN A 263 5.85 -22.31 23.50
C ASN A 263 5.43 -20.84 23.67
N PRO A 264 4.17 -20.56 24.05
CA PRO A 264 3.71 -19.19 24.27
C PRO A 264 4.50 -18.41 25.33
N ASP A 265 5.15 -19.11 26.26
CA ASP A 265 6.01 -18.47 27.26
C ASP A 265 7.24 -17.79 26.65
N ALA A 266 7.66 -18.15 25.43
CA ALA A 266 8.72 -17.46 24.69
C ALA A 266 8.41 -15.97 24.44
N LEU A 267 7.13 -15.57 24.51
CA LEU A 267 6.75 -14.16 24.43
C LEU A 267 7.26 -13.32 25.60
N LYS A 268 7.47 -13.93 26.77
CA LYS A 268 7.98 -13.24 27.97
C LYS A 268 9.40 -12.70 27.79
N ASP A 269 10.16 -13.33 26.90
CA ASP A 269 11.55 -12.94 26.59
C ASP A 269 11.60 -11.80 25.55
N SER A 270 10.45 -11.38 25.00
CA SER A 270 10.39 -10.29 24.04
C SER A 270 10.74 -8.95 24.71
N PRO A 271 11.63 -8.12 24.10
CA PRO A 271 12.02 -6.82 24.66
C PRO A 271 10.86 -5.82 24.78
N HIS A 272 9.80 -6.02 23.99
CA HIS A 272 8.57 -5.24 24.05
C HIS A 272 7.37 -6.08 23.64
N ARG A 273 6.17 -5.51 23.80
CA ARG A 273 4.91 -6.15 23.42
C ARG A 273 4.78 -6.19 21.88
N ILE A 274 4.73 -7.40 21.33
CA ILE A 274 4.57 -7.67 19.88
C ILE A 274 3.18 -8.21 19.54
N ILE A 275 2.85 -8.35 18.25
CA ILE A 275 1.48 -8.72 17.79
C ILE A 275 0.99 -10.06 18.37
N TYR A 276 1.90 -11.02 18.57
CA TYR A 276 1.56 -12.33 19.08
C TYR A 276 1.11 -12.31 20.55
N HIS A 277 1.49 -11.29 21.33
CA HIS A 277 0.95 -11.09 22.68
C HIS A 277 -0.56 -10.87 22.66
N GLU A 278 -1.06 -10.11 21.67
CA GLU A 278 -2.49 -9.84 21.54
C GLU A 278 -3.21 -11.01 20.88
N LEU A 279 -2.66 -11.51 19.77
CA LEU A 279 -3.32 -12.53 18.97
C LEU A 279 -3.46 -13.86 19.73
N LEU A 280 -2.51 -14.19 20.62
CA LEU A 280 -2.54 -15.42 21.44
C LEU A 280 -3.14 -15.18 22.84
N SER A 281 -3.61 -13.97 23.15
CA SER A 281 -4.26 -13.67 24.43
C SER A 281 -5.71 -14.15 24.43
N THR A 282 -6.04 -15.09 25.33
CA THR A 282 -7.42 -15.57 25.54
C THR A 282 -8.36 -14.43 25.96
N LYS A 283 -7.85 -13.47 26.74
CA LYS A 283 -8.59 -12.27 27.16
C LYS A 283 -8.89 -11.35 25.97
N ALA A 284 -7.90 -11.10 25.11
CA ALA A 284 -8.09 -10.24 23.93
C ALA A 284 -9.08 -10.88 22.94
N ASN A 285 -9.02 -12.20 22.78
CA ASN A 285 -9.95 -12.98 21.97
C ASN A 285 -11.31 -13.22 22.65
N LYS A 286 -11.57 -12.69 23.86
CA LYS A 286 -12.84 -12.84 24.60
C LYS A 286 -13.29 -14.31 24.79
N GLY A 287 -12.33 -15.24 24.88
CA GLY A 287 -12.60 -16.67 25.01
C GLY A 287 -12.92 -17.40 23.70
N GLU A 288 -12.92 -16.71 22.55
CA GLU A 288 -13.02 -17.32 21.22
C GLU A 288 -11.74 -18.12 20.88
N PRO A 289 -11.82 -19.07 19.90
CA PRO A 289 -10.66 -19.80 19.44
C PRO A 289 -9.52 -18.89 18.99
N LEU A 290 -8.30 -19.19 19.43
CA LEU A 290 -7.11 -18.45 19.02
C LEU A 290 -6.85 -18.62 17.52
N PRO A 291 -6.23 -17.62 16.86
CA PRO A 291 -5.83 -17.73 15.46
C PRO A 291 -4.92 -18.94 15.21
N SER A 292 -5.13 -19.62 14.09
CA SER A 292 -4.25 -20.71 13.64
C SER A 292 -2.85 -20.19 13.30
N ALA A 293 -1.84 -21.06 13.32
CA ALA A 293 -0.48 -20.73 12.88
C ALA A 293 -0.47 -20.07 11.48
N VAL A 294 -1.32 -20.54 10.56
CA VAL A 294 -1.41 -19.94 9.22
C VAL A 294 -1.98 -18.53 9.28
N SER A 295 -3.01 -18.27 10.09
CA SER A 295 -3.55 -16.92 10.27
C SER A 295 -2.55 -15.97 10.96
N LEU A 296 -1.75 -16.46 11.92
CA LEU A 296 -0.68 -15.66 12.55
C LEU A 296 0.42 -15.29 11.55
N TYR A 297 0.79 -16.22 10.68
CA TYR A 297 1.75 -16.00 9.62
C TYR A 297 1.23 -15.02 8.56
N GLU A 298 -0.02 -15.16 8.10
CA GLU A 298 -0.63 -14.21 7.17
C GLU A 298 -0.80 -12.82 7.76
N GLU A 299 -1.09 -12.71 9.08
CA GLU A 299 -1.09 -11.41 9.77
C GLU A 299 0.30 -10.78 9.81
N ALA A 300 1.34 -11.57 10.05
CA ALA A 300 2.72 -11.10 10.04
C ALA A 300 3.11 -10.55 8.66
N GLN A 301 2.79 -11.27 7.58
CA GLN A 301 3.02 -10.81 6.22
C GLN A 301 2.27 -9.50 5.93
N ALA A 302 0.97 -9.43 6.27
CA ALA A 302 0.14 -8.25 6.01
C ALA A 302 0.70 -6.98 6.68
N LEU A 303 1.14 -7.09 7.93
CA LEU A 303 1.71 -5.95 8.66
C LEU A 303 3.08 -5.55 8.11
N MET A 304 3.92 -6.52 7.76
CA MET A 304 5.24 -6.29 7.18
C MET A 304 5.16 -5.60 5.82
N PHE A 305 4.34 -6.09 4.89
CA PHE A 305 4.13 -5.42 3.59
C PHE A 305 3.48 -4.05 3.77
N GLY A 306 2.50 -3.95 4.67
CA GLY A 306 1.80 -2.71 4.97
C GLY A 306 2.72 -1.61 5.51
N GLY A 307 3.63 -1.94 6.44
CA GLY A 307 4.55 -0.97 7.05
C GLY A 307 5.85 -0.75 6.27
N GLY A 308 6.34 -1.76 5.55
CA GLY A 308 7.61 -1.70 4.83
C GLY A 308 7.58 -0.77 3.62
N ASP A 309 6.66 -1.00 2.67
CA ASP A 309 6.70 -0.29 1.39
C ASP A 309 6.02 1.09 1.44
N THR A 310 4.90 1.19 2.16
CA THR A 310 4.03 2.36 2.05
C THR A 310 4.65 3.62 2.65
N THR A 311 5.19 3.54 3.87
CA THR A 311 5.86 4.69 4.49
C THR A 311 7.16 5.05 3.75
N GLY A 312 7.94 4.06 3.33
CA GLY A 312 9.19 4.28 2.60
C GLY A 312 8.97 5.03 1.28
N ASN A 313 7.95 4.63 0.51
CA ASN A 313 7.56 5.32 -0.72
C ASN A 313 7.07 6.76 -0.45
N ASN A 314 6.31 6.99 0.63
CA ASN A 314 5.88 8.34 1.01
C ASN A 314 7.07 9.24 1.38
N LEU A 315 7.99 8.73 2.19
CA LEU A 315 9.21 9.46 2.56
C LEU A 315 10.05 9.81 1.33
N MET A 316 10.22 8.85 0.41
CA MET A 316 10.95 9.05 -0.83
C MET A 316 10.33 10.16 -1.69
N LEU A 317 9.01 10.08 -1.94
CA LEU A 317 8.31 11.11 -2.73
C LEU A 317 8.29 12.47 -2.05
N GLY A 318 8.06 12.51 -0.74
CA GLY A 318 8.09 13.76 0.04
C GLY A 318 9.45 14.42 0.01
N THR A 319 10.53 13.64 0.18
CA THR A 319 11.90 14.16 0.07
C THR A 319 12.19 14.68 -1.34
N PHE A 320 11.82 13.94 -2.39
CA PHE A 320 11.99 14.41 -3.77
C PHE A 320 11.27 15.76 -4.01
N HIS A 321 10.00 15.84 -3.62
CA HIS A 321 9.21 17.06 -3.84
C HIS A 321 9.70 18.24 -3.00
N LEU A 322 10.15 18.01 -1.76
CA LEU A 322 10.76 19.05 -0.94
C LEU A 322 12.03 19.61 -1.59
N LEU A 323 12.95 18.73 -1.99
CA LEU A 323 14.21 19.13 -2.63
C LEU A 323 13.99 19.83 -3.98
N GLY A 324 12.95 19.43 -4.72
CA GLY A 324 12.54 20.07 -5.97
C GLY A 324 11.74 21.36 -5.83
N SER A 325 11.37 21.76 -4.61
CA SER A 325 10.50 22.93 -4.36
C SER A 325 11.28 24.09 -3.71
N PRO A 326 11.48 25.23 -4.41
CA PRO A 326 12.26 26.35 -3.88
C PRO A 326 11.72 26.90 -2.56
N GLY A 327 12.62 27.12 -1.58
CA GLY A 327 12.33 27.79 -0.31
C GLY A 327 11.70 26.93 0.79
N TYR A 328 11.10 25.77 0.47
CA TYR A 328 10.51 24.91 1.51
C TYR A 328 11.55 24.17 2.35
N VAL A 329 12.69 23.78 1.78
CA VAL A 329 13.79 23.17 2.54
C VAL A 329 14.33 24.15 3.59
N ASP A 330 14.59 25.40 3.20
CA ASP A 330 15.10 26.43 4.11
C ASP A 330 14.11 26.73 5.24
N ARG A 331 12.82 26.84 4.90
CA ARG A 331 11.77 27.06 5.90
C ARG A 331 11.62 25.88 6.87
N LEU A 332 11.67 24.65 6.37
CA LEU A 332 11.64 23.45 7.21
C LEU A 332 12.85 23.40 8.13
N LYS A 333 14.04 23.70 7.59
CA LYS A 333 15.27 23.79 8.37
C LYS A 333 15.18 24.82 9.48
N GLU A 334 14.66 26.02 9.19
CA GLU A 334 14.48 27.07 10.21
C GLU A 334 13.59 26.60 11.37
N GLU A 335 12.44 25.98 11.08
CA GLU A 335 11.56 25.42 12.11
C GLU A 335 12.26 24.33 12.93
N LEU A 336 12.99 23.43 12.26
CA LEU A 336 13.73 22.35 12.91
C LEU A 336 14.92 22.86 13.72
N TYR A 337 15.61 23.92 13.31
CA TYR A 337 16.70 24.52 14.10
C TYR A 337 16.18 25.08 15.42
N ASN A 338 15.02 25.72 15.41
CA ASN A 338 14.38 26.26 16.61
C ASN A 338 13.90 25.16 17.55
N ALA A 339 13.34 24.07 17.01
CA ALA A 339 12.83 22.95 17.79
C ALA A 339 13.92 21.95 18.24
N TRP A 340 15.00 21.84 17.47
CA TRP A 340 16.13 20.92 17.68
C TRP A 340 17.47 21.68 17.59
N PRO A 341 17.78 22.52 18.58
CA PRO A 341 18.98 23.37 18.52
C PRO A 341 20.27 22.55 18.63
N ILE A 342 20.30 21.50 19.46
CA ILE A 342 21.48 20.67 19.71
C ILE A 342 21.32 19.32 19.01
N LEU A 343 22.13 19.03 17.99
CA LEU A 343 22.01 17.83 17.16
C LEU A 343 22.03 16.50 17.94
N ASN A 344 22.77 16.44 19.05
CA ASN A 344 22.87 15.24 19.88
C ASN A 344 21.68 15.06 20.84
N GLU A 345 20.73 16.00 20.86
CA GLU A 345 19.53 15.97 21.70
C GLU A 345 18.27 15.97 20.80
N PRO A 346 17.98 14.86 20.09
CA PRO A 346 16.83 14.77 19.20
C PRO A 346 15.50 14.99 19.96
N PRO A 347 14.57 15.81 19.43
CA PRO A 347 13.24 15.95 19.98
C PRO A 347 12.47 14.64 19.91
N LYS A 348 11.50 14.48 20.80
CA LYS A 348 10.59 13.35 20.76
C LYS A 348 9.57 13.52 19.64
N PHE A 349 8.96 12.41 19.23
CA PHE A 349 7.85 12.39 18.28
C PHE A 349 6.74 13.36 18.70
N GLU A 350 6.38 13.41 19.98
CA GLU A 350 5.34 14.30 20.51
C GLU A 350 5.69 15.79 20.42
N ASP A 351 6.97 16.12 20.28
CA ASP A 351 7.43 17.50 20.10
C ASP A 351 7.43 17.87 18.61
N LEU A 352 7.84 16.93 17.75
CA LEU A 352 7.82 17.10 16.30
C LEU A 352 6.40 17.22 15.73
N GLU A 353 5.43 16.47 16.26
CA GLU A 353 4.03 16.52 15.79
C GLU A 353 3.32 17.85 16.10
N LYS A 354 3.94 18.71 16.91
CA LYS A 354 3.46 20.08 17.20
C LYS A 354 4.01 21.10 16.22
N LEU A 355 5.01 20.75 15.40
CA LEU A 355 5.65 21.66 14.47
C LEU A 355 4.76 21.90 13.24
N PRO A 356 4.24 23.13 13.03
CA PRO A 356 3.22 23.38 12.03
C PRO A 356 3.71 23.15 10.59
N PHE A 357 4.93 23.58 10.24
CA PHE A 357 5.44 23.44 8.89
C PHE A 357 5.84 22.00 8.57
N LEU A 358 6.51 21.28 9.48
CA LEU A 358 6.76 19.85 9.34
C LEU A 358 5.47 19.03 9.19
N THR A 359 4.44 19.35 10.00
CA THR A 359 3.12 18.73 9.88
C THR A 359 2.50 19.00 8.51
N ALA A 360 2.62 20.24 8.01
CA ALA A 360 2.13 20.62 6.68
C ALA A 360 2.87 19.88 5.56
N VAL A 361 4.18 19.70 5.69
CA VAL A 361 5.02 18.93 4.76
C VAL A 361 4.59 17.46 4.71
N ILE A 362 4.33 16.84 5.87
CA ILE A 362 3.85 15.44 5.94
C ILE A 362 2.46 15.31 5.33
N LYS A 363 1.54 16.24 5.63
CA LYS A 363 0.20 16.24 5.03
C LYS A 363 0.25 16.39 3.51
N GLU A 364 1.12 17.27 3.00
CA GLU A 364 1.27 17.44 1.56
C GLU A 364 1.94 16.25 0.88
N THR A 365 2.91 15.62 1.56
CA THR A 365 3.53 14.37 1.12
C THR A 365 2.47 13.27 0.98
N LEU A 366 1.65 13.07 2.01
CA LEU A 366 0.55 12.10 2.00
C LEU A 366 -0.51 12.37 0.93
N ARG A 367 -0.68 13.64 0.53
CA ARG A 367 -1.63 14.03 -0.52
C ARG A 367 -1.05 13.78 -1.91
N ILE A 368 0.18 14.21 -2.17
CA ILE A 368 0.77 14.11 -3.52
C ILE A 368 1.20 12.68 -3.84
N SER A 369 1.58 11.92 -2.82
CA SER A 369 1.94 10.51 -2.96
C SER A 369 0.73 9.68 -3.35
N PRO A 370 0.86 8.77 -4.35
CA PRO A 370 -0.25 7.93 -4.76
C PRO A 370 -0.64 6.89 -3.70
N GLY A 371 0.21 6.64 -2.70
CA GLY A 371 -0.06 5.70 -1.60
C GLY A 371 -0.54 4.34 -2.09
N VAL A 372 -1.71 3.90 -1.60
CA VAL A 372 -2.45 2.81 -2.25
C VAL A 372 -3.18 3.38 -3.47
N ALA A 373 -2.59 3.16 -4.65
CA ALA A 373 -3.04 3.73 -5.91
C ALA A 373 -4.33 3.10 -6.45
N SER A 374 -4.55 1.80 -6.18
CA SER A 374 -5.74 1.10 -6.66
C SER A 374 -7.02 1.50 -5.91
N PRO A 375 -8.20 1.45 -6.57
CA PRO A 375 -9.48 1.58 -5.89
C PRO A 375 -9.66 0.54 -4.78
N LEU A 376 -10.09 0.97 -3.59
CA LEU A 376 -10.35 0.08 -2.45
C LEU A 376 -11.74 -0.56 -2.54
N LEU A 377 -11.84 -1.63 -3.35
CA LEU A 377 -13.13 -2.21 -3.73
C LEU A 377 -13.98 -2.71 -2.54
N ARG A 378 -15.28 -2.47 -2.61
CA ARG A 378 -16.32 -2.90 -1.66
C ARG A 378 -17.47 -3.55 -2.41
N VAL A 379 -18.17 -4.44 -1.72
CA VAL A 379 -19.39 -5.08 -2.22
C VAL A 379 -20.60 -4.38 -1.63
N ILE A 380 -21.50 -3.89 -2.49
CA ILE A 380 -22.77 -3.30 -2.06
C ILE A 380 -23.61 -4.36 -1.32
N PRO A 381 -24.17 -4.04 -0.13
CA PRO A 381 -24.91 -5.00 0.69
C PRO A 381 -26.17 -5.50 -0.02
N ALA A 382 -26.77 -6.57 0.52
CA ALA A 382 -27.98 -7.19 -0.01
C ALA A 382 -29.19 -6.22 -0.15
N THR A 383 -29.19 -5.11 0.59
CA THR A 383 -30.20 -4.05 0.54
C THR A 383 -30.03 -3.06 -0.63
N GLY A 384 -28.90 -3.13 -1.34
CA GLY A 384 -28.44 -2.05 -2.22
C GLY A 384 -27.91 -0.87 -1.40
N ALA A 385 -27.42 0.16 -2.09
CA ALA A 385 -27.01 1.42 -1.48
C ALA A 385 -27.17 2.58 -2.46
N THR A 386 -27.39 3.79 -1.96
CA THR A 386 -27.34 5.00 -2.77
C THR A 386 -25.96 5.64 -2.62
N VAL A 387 -25.31 5.94 -3.74
CA VAL A 387 -24.05 6.69 -3.78
C VAL A 387 -24.22 7.81 -4.81
N THR A 388 -23.88 9.04 -4.42
CA THR A 388 -24.00 10.26 -5.22
C THR A 388 -25.37 10.42 -5.88
N GLY A 389 -26.44 10.07 -5.15
CA GLY A 389 -27.82 10.14 -5.62
C GLY A 389 -28.29 8.98 -6.51
N ALA A 390 -27.40 8.07 -6.93
CA ALA A 390 -27.75 6.90 -7.74
C ALA A 390 -27.94 5.65 -6.86
N TYR A 391 -29.04 4.93 -7.06
CA TYR A 391 -29.25 3.63 -6.42
C TYR A 391 -28.40 2.56 -7.11
N ILE A 392 -27.55 1.91 -6.34
CA ILE A 392 -26.66 0.84 -6.78
C ILE A 392 -27.25 -0.50 -6.33
N PRO A 393 -27.50 -1.43 -7.27
CA PRO A 393 -28.05 -2.74 -6.95
C PRO A 393 -27.18 -3.55 -5.99
N PRO A 394 -27.79 -4.48 -5.22
CA PRO A 394 -27.08 -5.42 -4.36
C PRO A 394 -25.94 -6.15 -5.07
N HIS A 395 -24.89 -6.49 -4.32
CA HIS A 395 -23.73 -7.28 -4.79
C HIS A 395 -22.90 -6.63 -5.91
N THR A 396 -23.16 -5.36 -6.22
CA THR A 396 -22.33 -4.58 -7.14
C THR A 396 -20.99 -4.24 -6.47
N ILE A 397 -19.90 -4.32 -7.23
CA ILE A 397 -18.57 -3.89 -6.78
C ILE A 397 -18.44 -2.40 -7.02
N VAL A 398 -18.12 -1.65 -5.97
CA VAL A 398 -17.85 -0.21 -6.02
C VAL A 398 -16.52 0.12 -5.40
N GLY A 399 -15.91 1.21 -5.83
CA GLY A 399 -14.69 1.70 -5.22
C GLY A 399 -14.22 2.99 -5.88
N MET A 400 -13.35 3.68 -5.16
CA MET A 400 -12.67 4.88 -5.61
C MET A 400 -11.25 4.86 -5.06
N SER A 401 -10.30 5.24 -5.90
CA SER A 401 -8.92 5.46 -5.46
C SER A 401 -8.79 6.80 -4.74
N GLY A 402 -7.97 6.85 -3.69
CA GLY A 402 -7.62 8.09 -3.00
C GLY A 402 -6.98 9.13 -3.94
N THR A 403 -6.30 8.67 -5.01
CA THR A 403 -5.64 9.55 -5.98
C THR A 403 -6.63 10.48 -6.70
N PHE A 404 -7.87 10.03 -6.96
CA PHE A 404 -8.91 10.90 -7.53
C PHE A 404 -9.32 12.03 -6.57
N VAL A 405 -9.36 11.74 -5.26
CA VAL A 405 -9.67 12.75 -4.23
C VAL A 405 -8.52 13.75 -4.12
N HIS A 406 -7.29 13.24 -3.98
CA HIS A 406 -6.09 14.03 -3.77
C HIS A 406 -5.68 14.89 -4.97
N ASN A 407 -6.05 14.47 -6.19
CA ASN A 407 -5.84 15.23 -7.42
C ASN A 407 -7.06 16.04 -7.89
N SER A 408 -8.14 16.08 -7.10
CA SER A 408 -9.33 16.84 -7.48
C SER A 408 -9.09 18.35 -7.40
N LYS A 409 -9.18 19.01 -8.56
CA LYS A 409 -9.12 20.48 -8.67
C LYS A 409 -10.28 21.19 -7.95
N ALA A 410 -11.36 20.48 -7.65
CA ALA A 410 -12.48 21.01 -6.88
C ALA A 410 -12.17 21.10 -5.37
N ILE A 411 -11.19 20.34 -4.88
CA ILE A 411 -10.77 20.33 -3.47
C ILE A 411 -9.43 21.05 -3.31
N PHE A 412 -8.43 20.65 -4.08
CA PHE A 412 -7.07 21.12 -3.95
C PHE A 412 -6.75 22.06 -5.11
N LYS A 413 -6.44 23.33 -4.80
CA LYS A 413 -5.95 24.28 -5.79
C LYS A 413 -4.56 23.85 -6.26
N ASN A 414 -4.36 23.77 -7.58
CA ASN A 414 -3.12 23.30 -8.23
C ASN A 414 -2.66 21.95 -7.63
N PRO A 415 -3.46 20.88 -7.75
CA PRO A 415 -3.21 19.61 -7.06
C PRO A 415 -1.89 18.95 -7.47
N GLU A 416 -1.39 19.24 -8.66
CA GLU A 416 -0.11 18.74 -9.18
C GLU A 416 1.12 19.35 -8.48
N ARG A 417 0.95 20.50 -7.80
CA ARG A 417 2.04 21.18 -7.11
C ARG A 417 2.16 20.69 -5.67
N PHE A 418 3.38 20.35 -5.27
CA PHE A 418 3.73 20.20 -3.86
C PHE A 418 3.70 21.57 -3.17
N ASP A 419 2.71 21.78 -2.31
CA ASP A 419 2.50 23.05 -1.61
C ASP A 419 2.06 22.81 -0.15
N PRO A 420 3.01 22.74 0.81
CA PRO A 420 2.70 22.65 2.23
C PRO A 420 1.89 23.85 2.77
N GLU A 421 1.96 25.04 2.15
CA GLU A 421 1.28 26.25 2.65
C GLU A 421 -0.23 26.08 2.75
N ARG A 422 -0.82 25.22 1.90
CA ARG A 422 -2.26 24.96 1.91
C ARG A 422 -2.76 24.43 3.25
N TRP A 423 -1.90 23.75 4.02
CA TRP A 423 -2.23 23.18 5.32
C TRP A 423 -2.12 24.19 6.46
N LEU A 424 -1.53 25.37 6.20
CA LEU A 424 -1.35 26.46 7.18
C LEU A 424 -2.40 27.57 7.03
N GLN A 425 -3.23 27.49 5.99
CA GLN A 425 -4.32 28.43 5.79
C GLN A 425 -5.44 28.24 6.81
N LYS A 426 -6.22 29.30 7.07
CA LYS A 426 -7.32 29.27 8.07
C LYS A 426 -8.39 28.22 7.78
N ASP A 427 -8.57 27.86 6.53
CA ASP A 427 -9.54 26.87 6.05
C ASP A 427 -8.97 25.45 5.91
N SER A 428 -7.71 25.21 6.32
CA SER A 428 -7.05 23.90 6.18
C SER A 428 -7.80 22.75 6.84
N ALA A 429 -8.53 23.00 7.93
CA ALA A 429 -9.38 22.01 8.59
C ALA A 429 -10.47 21.42 7.66
N THR A 430 -10.88 22.16 6.62
CA THR A 430 -11.80 21.64 5.59
C THR A 430 -11.08 20.72 4.59
N LEU A 431 -9.82 21.04 4.25
CA LEU A 431 -8.97 20.21 3.39
C LEU A 431 -8.56 18.90 4.06
N GLU A 432 -8.33 18.91 5.37
CA GLU A 432 -7.95 17.71 6.14
C GLU A 432 -8.99 16.60 6.04
N LYS A 433 -10.27 16.94 5.90
CA LYS A 433 -11.34 15.96 5.66
C LYS A 433 -11.15 15.21 4.35
N TRP A 434 -10.40 15.76 3.41
CA TRP A 434 -10.12 15.18 2.10
C TRP A 434 -8.73 14.53 2.01
N LEU A 435 -7.93 14.59 3.07
CA LEU A 435 -6.68 13.84 3.16
C LEU A 435 -6.97 12.36 3.50
N VAL A 436 -7.26 11.58 2.47
CA VAL A 436 -7.71 10.18 2.59
C VAL A 436 -6.59 9.13 2.42
N ALA A 437 -5.33 9.51 2.65
CA ALA A 437 -4.16 8.64 2.45
C ALA A 437 -4.21 7.33 3.27
N PHE A 438 -4.86 7.36 4.43
CA PHE A 438 -5.06 6.20 5.31
C PHE A 438 -6.45 5.55 5.17
N SER A 439 -7.20 5.92 4.13
CA SER A 439 -8.63 5.63 3.96
C SER A 439 -9.49 6.16 5.13
N LYS A 440 -10.77 5.78 5.16
CA LYS A 440 -11.76 6.21 6.16
C LYS A 440 -12.66 5.05 6.60
N GLY A 441 -13.33 5.26 7.73
CA GLY A 441 -14.29 4.31 8.26
C GLY A 441 -13.64 3.12 8.97
N PRO A 442 -14.42 2.05 9.26
CA PRO A 442 -13.93 0.96 10.10
C PRO A 442 -12.73 0.20 9.51
N ARG A 443 -12.56 0.24 8.19
CA ARG A 443 -11.48 -0.42 7.45
C ARG A 443 -10.25 0.49 7.20
N MET A 444 -10.21 1.68 7.78
CA MET A 444 -9.05 2.57 7.67
C MET A 444 -7.78 1.93 8.23
N CYS A 445 -6.63 2.39 7.71
CA CYS A 445 -5.30 1.89 8.06
C CYS A 445 -5.11 1.85 9.58
N MET A 446 -4.73 0.69 10.10
CA MET A 446 -4.44 0.51 11.52
C MET A 446 -3.08 1.12 11.91
N GLY A 447 -2.11 1.13 10.98
CA GLY A 447 -0.74 1.60 11.19
C GLY A 447 -0.55 3.12 11.10
N GLN A 448 -1.61 3.93 11.02
CA GLN A 448 -1.50 5.37 10.80
C GLN A 448 -0.58 6.08 11.80
N ASN A 449 -0.67 5.73 13.09
CA ASN A 449 0.17 6.36 14.12
C ASN A 449 1.65 5.99 13.98
N LEU A 450 1.95 4.73 13.63
CA LEU A 450 3.32 4.27 13.39
C LEU A 450 3.92 4.97 12.17
N ALA A 451 3.17 5.01 11.06
CA ALA A 451 3.60 5.70 9.84
C ALA A 451 3.84 7.20 10.09
N ASN A 452 2.99 7.86 10.88
CA ASN A 452 3.23 9.24 11.29
C ASN A 452 4.53 9.37 12.10
N CYS A 453 4.74 8.54 13.11
CA CYS A 453 5.97 8.55 13.92
C CYS A 453 7.23 8.39 13.03
N GLU A 454 7.22 7.42 12.12
CA GLU A 454 8.27 7.22 11.11
C GLU A 454 8.49 8.48 10.26
N MET A 455 7.42 9.08 9.73
CA MET A 455 7.51 10.28 8.89
C MET A 455 8.05 11.50 9.63
N TYR A 456 7.56 11.78 10.85
CA TYR A 456 8.03 12.91 11.65
C TYR A 456 9.51 12.76 12.00
N LEU A 457 9.92 11.59 12.51
CA LEU A 457 11.30 11.36 12.91
C LEU A 457 12.25 11.36 11.71
N ALA A 458 11.88 10.71 10.61
CA ALA A 458 12.73 10.64 9.42
C ALA A 458 12.86 12.01 8.73
N PHE A 459 11.76 12.74 8.48
CA PHE A 459 11.87 14.07 7.87
C PHE A 459 12.64 15.05 8.76
N ALA A 460 12.37 15.07 10.07
CA ALA A 460 13.12 15.92 10.99
C ALA A 460 14.62 15.60 10.93
N ALA A 461 15.01 14.32 11.02
CA ALA A 461 16.41 13.92 10.99
C ALA A 461 17.10 14.21 9.66
N LEU A 462 16.47 13.86 8.53
CA LEU A 462 17.03 14.09 7.19
C LEU A 462 17.31 15.57 6.96
N PHE A 463 16.32 16.43 7.21
CA PHE A 463 16.44 17.85 6.92
C PHE A 463 17.18 18.65 8.00
N ARG A 464 17.25 18.17 9.25
CA ARG A 464 18.04 18.83 10.31
C ARG A 464 19.52 18.45 10.29
N ARG A 465 19.86 17.23 9.88
CA ARG A 465 21.24 16.70 9.92
C ARG A 465 21.98 16.81 8.60
N PHE A 466 21.28 17.04 7.47
CA PHE A 466 21.91 17.07 6.15
C PHE A 466 21.54 18.29 5.31
N ASP A 467 22.53 18.78 4.56
CA ASP A 467 22.37 19.55 3.35
C ASP A 467 22.24 18.57 2.18
N MET A 468 20.99 18.34 1.77
CA MET A 468 20.64 17.36 0.75
C MET A 468 20.48 18.01 -0.63
N GLU A 469 20.97 17.34 -1.67
CA GLU A 469 20.85 17.76 -3.06
C GLU A 469 20.48 16.56 -3.93
N LEU A 470 19.58 16.77 -4.91
CA LEU A 470 19.22 15.73 -5.87
C LEU A 470 20.44 15.37 -6.74
N ASP A 471 20.71 14.08 -6.87
CA ASP A 471 21.72 13.56 -7.80
C ASP A 471 21.05 13.29 -9.15
N GLU A 472 20.83 14.35 -9.94
CA GLU A 472 20.20 14.31 -11.27
C GLU A 472 18.83 13.60 -11.32
N THR A 473 18.18 13.41 -10.17
CA THR A 473 16.86 12.76 -10.10
C THR A 473 15.80 13.74 -10.61
N SER A 474 14.95 13.28 -11.52
CA SER A 474 13.87 14.04 -12.13
C SER A 474 12.51 13.40 -11.89
N VAL A 475 11.44 14.06 -12.35
CA VAL A 475 10.08 13.49 -12.28
C VAL A 475 9.97 12.20 -13.12
N ASP A 476 10.73 12.09 -14.21
CA ASP A 476 10.71 10.92 -15.09
C ASP A 476 11.25 9.66 -14.38
N ASP A 477 12.18 9.83 -13.43
CA ASP A 477 12.71 8.74 -12.60
C ASP A 477 11.68 8.17 -11.61
N LEU A 478 10.58 8.90 -11.39
CA LEU A 478 9.50 8.55 -10.47
C LEU A 478 8.21 8.18 -11.20
N THR A 479 8.30 7.88 -12.50
CA THR A 479 7.22 7.26 -13.25
C THR A 479 6.89 5.89 -12.67
N TRP A 480 5.60 5.61 -12.50
CA TRP A 480 5.13 4.40 -11.84
C TRP A 480 3.96 3.75 -12.56
N ARG A 481 3.83 2.44 -12.33
CA ARG A 481 2.69 1.63 -12.76
C ARG A 481 1.87 1.20 -11.55
N GLU A 482 0.55 1.20 -11.68
CA GLU A 482 -0.34 0.71 -10.63
C GLU A 482 -0.25 -0.82 -10.49
N CYS A 483 0.24 -1.27 -9.33
CA CYS A 483 0.29 -2.67 -8.92
C CYS A 483 -0.27 -2.81 -7.50
N PHE A 484 -1.43 -2.19 -7.22
CA PHE A 484 -1.94 -1.85 -5.87
C PHE A 484 -1.18 -0.69 -5.21
N LEU A 485 0.13 -0.85 -5.06
CA LEU A 485 1.06 0.23 -4.76
C LEU A 485 1.70 0.76 -6.07
N PRO A 486 2.28 1.97 -6.07
CA PRO A 486 3.10 2.43 -7.19
C PRO A 486 4.34 1.53 -7.35
N HIS A 487 4.50 0.94 -8.52
CA HIS A 487 5.74 0.27 -8.93
C HIS A 487 6.56 1.24 -9.78
N PHE A 488 7.62 1.81 -9.20
CA PHE A 488 8.43 2.86 -9.84
C PHE A 488 9.44 2.24 -10.81
N GLN A 489 9.46 2.72 -12.05
CA GLN A 489 10.22 2.08 -13.13
C GLN A 489 11.55 2.79 -13.47
N GLY A 490 11.77 3.99 -12.93
CA GLY A 490 12.97 4.79 -13.18
C GLY A 490 14.14 4.47 -12.24
N ARG A 491 15.10 5.40 -12.16
CA ARG A 491 16.30 5.28 -11.28
C ARG A 491 15.99 5.52 -9.80
N HIS A 492 14.75 5.90 -9.50
CA HIS A 492 14.27 6.28 -8.17
C HIS A 492 15.05 7.49 -7.61
N LEU A 493 14.77 7.87 -6.36
CA LEU A 493 15.40 9.02 -5.72
C LEU A 493 16.84 8.75 -5.32
N GLN A 494 17.77 9.42 -6.00
CA GLN A 494 19.18 9.51 -5.64
C GLN A 494 19.48 10.91 -5.09
N ALA A 495 20.16 10.99 -3.94
CA ALA A 495 20.53 12.28 -3.35
C ALA A 495 21.90 12.25 -2.66
N PHE A 496 22.65 13.35 -2.79
CA PHE A 496 23.79 13.64 -1.93
C PHE A 496 23.28 14.09 -0.57
N CYS A 497 23.85 13.55 0.50
CA CYS A 497 23.45 13.84 1.87
C CYS A 497 24.66 14.35 2.65
N ARG A 498 24.98 15.65 2.54
CA ARG A 498 26.15 16.24 3.21
C ARG A 498 25.79 16.53 4.67
N PRO A 499 26.48 15.96 5.67
CA PRO A 499 26.20 16.30 7.07
C PRO A 499 26.39 17.80 7.31
N VAL A 500 25.45 18.43 8.02
CA VAL A 500 25.60 19.84 8.43
C VAL A 500 26.78 19.98 9.39
N ALA A 501 27.44 21.14 9.38
CA ALA A 501 28.43 21.47 10.42
C ALA A 501 27.73 21.66 11.77
N ASN A 502 28.33 21.11 12.84
CA ASN A 502 27.84 21.26 14.21
C ASN A 502 27.85 22.70 14.70
#